data_AF-A0A7J4B080-F1
#
_entry.id   AF-A0A7J4B080-F1
#
_cell.length_a   1.000
_cell.length_b   1.000
_cell.length_c   1.000
_cell.angle_alpha   90.00
_cell.angle_beta   90.00
_cell.angle_gamma   90.00
#
_symmetry.space_group_name_H-M   'P 1'
#
loop_
_entity.id
_entity.type
_entity.pdbx_description
1 polymer ?
#
loop_
_entity_poly.entity_id
_entity_poly.type
_entity_poly.pdbx_seq_one_letter_code
_entity_poly.pdbx_strand_id
1 'polypeptide(L)'
;MQLFNTMIVTAVSAASSIVTVLIVKILLRPEKIREKSEALKTFRMQREAALRLKDHKLLKKLNKQKLYMSQIEKEVSSFQMKMAIINMLPLGVFTVLSFFIPLTETAGYLSASVSQGGGPISIPLAIWYSICMVFFMLLFRRLMGAGL
;
A
#
# COMPACT_ATOMS: atom_id res chain seq x y z
N MET A 1 -10.20 17.59 26.54
CA MET A 1 -10.37 17.56 25.06
C MET A 1 -9.35 16.69 24.35
N GLN A 2 -8.05 16.74 24.68
CA GLN A 2 -7.00 15.93 24.02
C GLN A 2 -7.25 14.41 23.97
N LEU A 3 -7.78 13.80 25.05
CA LEU A 3 -8.09 12.36 25.09
C LEU A 3 -9.22 11.95 24.13
N PHE A 4 -10.19 12.84 23.90
CA PHE A 4 -11.29 12.59 22.98
C PHE A 4 -10.79 12.64 21.53
N ASN A 5 -9.95 13.63 21.21
CA ASN A 5 -9.35 13.79 19.88
C ASN A 5 -8.42 12.61 19.54
N THR A 6 -7.60 12.14 20.49
CA THR A 6 -6.74 10.97 20.28
C THR A 6 -7.49 9.66 20.12
N MET A 7 -8.56 9.43 20.89
CA MET A 7 -9.45 8.28 20.71
C MET A 7 -10.08 8.28 19.31
N ILE A 8 -10.60 9.43 18.85
CA ILE A 8 -11.20 9.57 17.52
C ILE A 8 -10.17 9.32 16.42
N VAL A 9 -9.00 9.95 16.49
CA VAL A 9 -7.93 9.75 15.50
C VAL A 9 -7.51 8.29 15.42
N THR A 10 -7.35 7.63 16.57
CA THR A 10 -6.97 6.22 16.62
C THR A 10 -8.06 5.32 16.02
N ALA A 11 -9.34 5.59 16.35
CA ALA A 11 -10.47 4.84 15.79
C ALA A 11 -10.61 5.03 14.27
N VAL A 12 -10.42 6.26 13.77
CA VAL A 12 -10.46 6.58 12.33
C VAL A 12 -9.28 5.95 11.58
N SER A 13 -8.08 5.97 12.15
CA SER A 13 -6.91 5.30 11.58
C SER A 13 -7.10 3.78 11.53
N ALA A 14 -7.70 3.18 12.58
CA ALA A 14 -8.01 1.76 12.60
C ALA A 14 -9.07 1.40 11.55
N ALA A 15 -10.18 2.14 11.51
CA ALA A 15 -11.28 1.92 10.56
C ALA A 15 -10.82 2.09 9.11
N SER A 16 -10.08 3.17 8.79
CA SER A 16 -9.56 3.40 7.45
C SER A 16 -8.60 2.30 7.00
N SER A 17 -7.72 1.83 7.89
CA SER A 17 -6.81 0.72 7.61
C SER A 17 -7.57 -0.58 7.31
N ILE A 18 -8.60 -0.91 8.10
CA ILE A 18 -9.46 -2.07 7.87
C ILE A 18 -10.15 -1.99 6.51
N VAL A 19 -10.70 -0.83 6.17
CA VAL A 19 -11.39 -0.60 4.90
C VAL A 19 -10.44 -0.73 3.71
N THR A 20 -9.26 -0.11 3.76
CA THR A 20 -8.23 -0.24 2.71
C THR A 20 -7.88 -1.71 2.45
N VAL A 21 -7.72 -2.48 3.52
CA VAL A 21 -7.33 -3.88 3.54
C VAL A 21 -8.44 -4.77 2.97
N LEU A 22 -9.69 -4.55 3.40
CA LEU A 22 -10.86 -5.23 2.86
C LEU A 22 -11.03 -4.96 1.37
N ILE A 23 -10.85 -3.71 0.93
CA ILE A 23 -10.93 -3.36 -0.48
C ILE A 23 -9.86 -4.11 -1.29
N VAL A 24 -8.61 -4.17 -0.81
CA VAL A 24 -7.54 -4.92 -1.49
C VAL A 24 -7.86 -6.42 -1.54
N LYS A 25 -8.42 -7.00 -0.48
CA LYS A 25 -8.71 -8.44 -0.44
C LYS A 25 -9.90 -8.82 -1.32
N ILE A 26 -11.01 -8.10 -1.18
CA ILE A 26 -12.28 -8.41 -1.84
C ILE A 26 -12.27 -7.97 -3.30
N LEU A 27 -11.85 -6.73 -3.56
CA LEU A 27 -12.00 -6.12 -4.88
C LEU A 27 -10.89 -6.56 -5.84
N LEU A 28 -9.72 -6.87 -5.30
CA LEU A 28 -8.52 -7.02 -6.11
C LEU A 28 -8.17 -8.51 -6.39
N ARG A 29 -8.50 -9.50 -5.53
CA ARG A 29 -8.13 -10.93 -5.77
C ARG A 29 -6.64 -11.09 -6.19
N PRO A 30 -5.70 -10.73 -5.29
CA PRO A 30 -4.27 -10.61 -5.62
C PRO A 30 -3.63 -11.90 -6.18
N GLU A 31 -4.14 -13.08 -5.83
CA GLU A 31 -3.60 -14.36 -6.31
C GLU A 31 -3.67 -14.52 -7.83
N LYS A 32 -4.81 -14.17 -8.45
CA LYS A 32 -4.99 -14.29 -9.90
C LYS A 32 -4.04 -13.37 -10.67
N ILE A 33 -3.71 -12.22 -10.08
CA ILE A 33 -2.79 -11.26 -10.68
C ILE A 33 -1.34 -11.71 -10.50
N ARG A 34 -1.03 -12.37 -9.39
CA ARG A 34 0.31 -12.93 -9.15
C ARG A 34 0.66 -14.01 -10.18
N GLU A 35 -0.27 -14.93 -10.44
CA GLU A 35 -0.11 -15.95 -11.48
C GLU A 35 0.08 -15.33 -12.88
N LYS A 36 -0.77 -14.35 -13.23
CA LYS A 36 -0.65 -13.59 -14.50
C LYS A 36 0.67 -12.83 -14.61
N SER A 37 1.17 -12.26 -13.50
CA SER A 37 2.46 -11.56 -13.44
C SER A 37 3.65 -12.49 -13.62
N GLU A 38 3.63 -13.67 -12.99
CA GLU A 38 4.65 -14.72 -13.17
C GLU A 38 4.69 -15.25 -14.60
N ALA A 39 3.52 -15.47 -15.22
CA ALA A 39 3.42 -15.84 -16.63
C ALA A 39 4.04 -14.74 -17.54
N LEU A 40 3.77 -13.47 -17.25
CA LEU A 40 4.33 -12.33 -17.98
C LEU A 40 5.86 -12.25 -17.83
N LYS A 41 6.39 -12.49 -16.61
CA LYS A 41 7.82 -12.49 -16.32
C LYS A 41 8.53 -13.62 -17.08
N THR A 42 7.94 -14.81 -17.06
CA THR A 42 8.46 -15.98 -17.79
C THR A 42 8.48 -15.73 -19.29
N PHE A 43 7.41 -15.14 -19.84
CA PHE A 43 7.34 -14.75 -21.25
C PHE A 43 8.39 -13.68 -21.62
N ARG A 44 8.61 -12.68 -20.77
CA ARG A 44 9.64 -11.65 -20.98
C ARG A 44 11.05 -12.27 -20.99
N MET A 45 11.35 -13.18 -20.06
CA MET A 45 12.63 -13.90 -20.01
C MET A 45 12.84 -14.75 -21.27
N GLN A 46 11.83 -15.51 -21.71
CA GLN A 46 11.92 -16.32 -22.93
C GLN A 46 12.12 -15.45 -24.18
N ARG A 47 11.46 -14.29 -24.24
CA ARG A 47 11.62 -13.34 -25.35
C ARG A 47 13.01 -12.72 -25.39
N GLU A 48 13.55 -12.36 -24.23
CA GLU A 48 14.89 -11.80 -24.13
C GLU A 48 15.96 -12.84 -24.48
N ALA A 49 15.81 -14.09 -24.01
CA ALA A 49 16.66 -15.20 -24.41
C ALA A 49 16.60 -15.44 -25.93
N ALA A 50 15.41 -15.48 -26.53
CA ALA A 50 15.24 -15.68 -27.97
C ALA A 50 15.84 -14.54 -28.82
N LEU A 51 15.79 -13.29 -28.32
CA LEU A 51 16.44 -12.14 -28.94
C LEU A 51 17.97 -12.26 -28.88
N ARG A 52 18.52 -12.69 -27.74
CA ARG A 52 19.96 -12.91 -27.56
C ARG A 52 20.48 -14.05 -28.45
N LEU A 53 19.70 -15.12 -28.59
CA LEU A 53 19.99 -16.29 -29.42
C LEU A 53 19.72 -16.08 -30.93
N LYS A 54 19.14 -14.94 -31.33
CA LYS A 54 18.71 -14.63 -32.72
C LYS A 54 17.89 -15.76 -33.38
N ASP A 55 17.13 -16.52 -32.60
CA ASP A 55 16.36 -17.64 -33.13
C ASP A 55 15.05 -17.14 -33.76
N HIS A 56 15.06 -17.06 -35.10
CA HIS A 56 13.95 -16.53 -35.89
C HIS A 56 12.67 -17.39 -35.81
N LYS A 57 12.79 -18.71 -35.57
CA LYS A 57 11.60 -19.58 -35.42
C LYS A 57 10.91 -19.32 -34.08
N LEU A 58 11.69 -19.21 -33.02
CA LEU A 58 11.17 -18.93 -31.68
C LEU A 58 10.56 -17.52 -31.63
N LEU A 59 11.22 -16.53 -32.24
CA LEU A 59 10.71 -15.14 -32.29
C LEU A 59 9.34 -15.03 -32.95
N LYS A 60 9.09 -15.75 -34.06
CA LYS A 60 7.78 -15.74 -34.73
C LYS A 60 6.68 -16.32 -33.83
N LYS A 61 6.97 -17.37 -33.05
CA LYS A 61 6.02 -17.97 -32.10
C LYS A 61 5.71 -17.02 -30.94
N LEU A 62 6.73 -16.40 -30.34
CA LEU A 62 6.53 -15.41 -29.27
C LEU A 62 5.82 -14.14 -29.76
N ASN A 63 6.05 -13.70 -31.01
CA ASN A 63 5.32 -12.55 -31.57
C ASN A 63 3.82 -12.82 -31.72
N LYS A 64 3.41 -14.06 -32.03
CA LYS A 64 1.98 -14.42 -32.02
C LYS A 64 1.37 -14.34 -30.61
N GLN A 65 2.11 -14.77 -29.59
CA GLN A 65 1.68 -14.68 -28.19
C GLN A 65 1.75 -13.26 -27.61
N LYS A 66 2.45 -12.33 -28.26
CA LYS A 66 2.60 -10.93 -27.82
C LYS A 66 1.25 -10.22 -27.65
N LEU A 67 0.27 -10.48 -28.52
CA LEU A 67 -1.07 -9.89 -28.41
C LEU A 67 -1.80 -10.35 -27.15
N TYR A 68 -1.78 -11.66 -26.87
CA TYR A 68 -2.37 -12.23 -25.67
C TYR A 68 -1.66 -11.75 -24.40
N MET A 69 -0.31 -11.74 -24.40
CA MET A 69 0.48 -11.24 -23.27
C MET A 69 0.31 -9.73 -23.06
N SER A 70 0.07 -8.95 -24.11
CA SER A 70 -0.27 -7.52 -24.00
C SER A 70 -1.63 -7.30 -23.32
N GLN A 71 -2.61 -8.17 -23.56
CA GLN A 71 -3.89 -8.11 -22.84
C GLN A 71 -3.71 -8.43 -21.35
N ILE A 72 -2.93 -9.47 -21.03
CA ILE A 72 -2.59 -9.81 -19.64
C ILE A 72 -1.84 -8.65 -18.98
N GLU A 73 -0.90 -8.02 -19.68
CA GLU A 73 -0.16 -6.85 -19.17
C GLU A 73 -1.10 -5.68 -18.86
N LYS A 74 -2.10 -5.42 -19.70
CA LYS A 74 -3.12 -4.40 -19.44
C LYS A 74 -3.98 -4.73 -18.22
N GLU A 75 -4.36 -5.99 -18.02
CA GLU A 75 -5.09 -6.42 -16.83
C GLU A 75 -4.25 -6.23 -15.55
N VAL A 76 -2.98 -6.64 -15.58
CA VAL A 76 -2.04 -6.46 -14.46
C VAL A 76 -1.78 -4.98 -14.19
N SER A 77 -1.62 -4.16 -15.23
CA SER A 77 -1.43 -2.71 -15.09
C SER A 77 -2.67 -2.03 -14.51
N SER A 78 -3.87 -2.38 -15.01
CA SER A 78 -5.14 -1.87 -14.48
C SER A 78 -5.33 -2.25 -13.02
N PHE A 79 -4.90 -3.45 -12.66
CA PHE A 79 -4.89 -3.90 -11.28
C PHE A 79 -3.95 -3.09 -10.39
N GLN A 80 -2.71 -2.90 -10.83
CA GLN A 80 -1.73 -2.08 -10.11
C GLN A 80 -2.21 -0.63 -9.97
N MET A 81 -2.86 -0.08 -10.99
CA MET A 81 -3.45 1.25 -10.93
C MET A 81 -4.56 1.34 -9.88
N LYS A 82 -5.47 0.37 -9.84
CA LYS A 82 -6.49 0.27 -8.77
C LYS A 82 -5.84 0.14 -7.39
N MET A 83 -4.78 -0.65 -7.29
CA MET A 83 -4.04 -0.81 -6.04
C MET A 83 -3.34 0.48 -5.60
N ALA A 84 -2.78 1.25 -6.53
CA ALA A 84 -2.17 2.54 -6.27
C ALA A 84 -3.19 3.57 -5.79
N ILE A 85 -4.38 3.60 -6.38
CA ILE A 85 -5.50 4.46 -5.95
C ILE A 85 -5.92 4.10 -4.52
N ILE A 86 -6.05 2.80 -4.21
CA ILE A 86 -6.38 2.34 -2.85
C ILE A 86 -5.28 2.70 -1.85
N ASN A 87 -4.02 2.65 -2.27
CA ASN A 87 -2.88 3.05 -1.44
C ASN A 87 -2.79 4.58 -1.24
N MET A 88 -3.54 5.37 -2.02
CA MET A 88 -3.71 6.81 -1.81
C MET A 88 -4.80 7.15 -0.79
N LEU A 89 -5.74 6.23 -0.51
CA LEU A 89 -6.82 6.42 0.45
C LEU A 89 -6.33 6.92 1.84
N PRO A 90 -5.23 6.39 2.40
CA PRO A 90 -4.72 6.83 3.69
C PRO A 90 -4.24 8.29 3.70
N LEU A 91 -3.77 8.82 2.55
CA LEU A 91 -3.43 10.23 2.40
C LEU A 91 -4.69 11.11 2.36
N GLY A 92 -5.74 10.65 1.69
CA GLY A 92 -7.03 11.34 1.69
C GLY A 92 -7.63 11.46 3.09
N VAL A 93 -7.57 10.37 3.87
CA VAL A 93 -8.01 10.37 5.28
C VAL A 93 -7.19 11.35 6.11
N PHE A 94 -5.87 11.43 5.89
CA PHE A 94 -5.02 12.39 6.56
C PHE A 94 -5.41 13.85 6.26
N THR A 95 -5.66 14.18 5.00
CA THR A 95 -6.09 15.54 4.60
C THR A 95 -7.44 15.92 5.21
N VAL A 96 -8.41 15.00 5.22
CA VAL A 96 -9.72 15.25 5.85
C VAL A 96 -9.55 15.43 7.36
N LEU A 97 -8.75 14.59 8.02
CA LEU A 97 -8.51 14.69 9.45
C LEU A 97 -7.80 16.00 9.83
N SER A 98 -6.85 16.43 9.00
CA SER A 98 -6.14 17.71 9.10
C SER A 98 -7.05 18.93 8.90
N PHE A 99 -8.20 18.79 8.24
CA PHE A 99 -9.19 19.86 8.06
C PHE A 99 -10.13 19.97 9.26
N PHE A 100 -10.49 18.84 9.88
CA PHE A 100 -11.38 18.80 11.05
C PHE A 100 -10.67 19.04 12.38
N ILE A 101 -9.37 18.72 12.48
CA ILE A 101 -8.59 18.84 13.72
C ILE A 101 -7.32 19.64 13.41
N PRO A 102 -7.06 20.78 14.09
CA PRO A 102 -5.84 21.53 13.89
C PRO A 102 -4.63 20.69 14.30
N LEU A 103 -3.69 20.44 13.37
CA LEU A 103 -2.53 19.56 13.59
C LEU A 103 -1.54 20.07 14.65
N THR A 104 -1.74 21.29 15.12
CA THR A 104 -0.99 21.90 16.23
C THR A 104 -1.45 21.38 17.59
N GLU A 105 -2.58 20.66 17.67
CA GLU A 105 -3.00 20.02 18.91
C GLU A 105 -2.03 18.89 19.31
N THR A 106 -1.64 18.90 20.57
CA THR A 106 -0.80 17.88 21.17
C THR A 106 -1.63 16.63 21.40
N ALA A 107 -1.25 15.51 20.78
CA ALA A 107 -1.91 14.22 21.01
C ALA A 107 -1.63 13.68 22.42
N GLY A 108 -0.46 14.00 22.96
CA GLY A 108 -0.08 13.64 24.31
C GLY A 108 1.31 14.11 24.62
N TYR A 109 1.65 14.03 25.90
CA TYR A 109 2.98 14.31 26.40
C TYR A 109 3.68 12.98 26.67
N LEU A 110 4.82 12.74 26.03
CA LEU A 110 5.72 11.66 26.44
C LEU A 110 6.33 12.02 27.79
N SER A 111 6.28 11.07 28.72
CA SER A 111 6.90 11.21 30.05
C SER A 111 8.40 11.46 29.90
N ALA A 112 8.95 12.29 30.79
CA ALA A 112 10.29 12.86 30.73
C ALA A 112 11.44 11.82 30.71
N SER A 113 11.15 10.53 30.94
CA SER A 113 12.15 9.44 30.92
C SER A 113 12.73 9.13 29.53
N VAL A 114 12.14 9.62 28.45
CA VAL A 114 12.65 9.45 27.07
C VAL A 114 13.49 10.66 26.61
N SER A 115 13.42 11.77 27.35
CA SER A 115 14.17 13.00 27.06
C SER A 115 15.47 13.03 27.85
N GLN A 116 16.63 13.12 27.18
CA GLN A 116 17.91 13.43 27.85
C GLN A 116 17.90 14.81 28.55
N GLY A 117 16.81 15.60 28.46
CA GLY A 117 16.69 16.94 29.02
C GLY A 117 15.47 17.19 29.92
N GLY A 118 14.78 16.16 30.43
CA GLY A 118 13.82 16.30 31.54
C GLY A 118 12.51 17.05 31.29
N GLY A 119 12.26 17.59 30.10
CA GLY A 119 10.99 18.24 29.74
C GLY A 119 9.95 17.28 29.12
N PRO A 120 8.64 17.48 29.36
CA PRO A 120 7.58 16.71 28.70
C PRO A 120 7.60 17.00 27.19
N ILE A 121 7.79 15.97 26.37
CA ILE A 121 7.81 16.12 24.91
C ILE A 121 6.37 16.07 24.40
N SER A 122 5.91 17.22 23.92
CA SER A 122 4.65 17.40 23.20
C SER A 122 4.69 16.63 21.86
N ILE A 123 3.96 15.52 21.73
CA ILE A 123 3.82 14.85 20.42
C ILE A 123 2.71 15.56 19.63
N PRO A 124 3.02 16.14 18.46
CA PRO A 124 2.01 16.66 17.55
C PRO A 124 1.09 15.54 17.06
N LEU A 125 -0.20 15.82 16.90
CA LEU A 125 -1.18 14.87 16.38
C LEU A 125 -0.76 14.23 15.04
N ALA A 126 -0.04 14.97 14.20
CA ALA A 126 0.49 14.50 12.93
C ALA A 126 1.47 13.31 13.09
N ILE A 127 2.34 13.35 14.11
CA ILE A 127 3.30 12.28 14.39
C ILE A 127 2.56 11.06 14.95
N TRP A 128 1.59 11.28 15.85
CA TRP A 128 0.78 10.20 16.40
C TRP A 128 -0.03 9.47 15.31
N TYR A 129 -0.67 10.21 14.40
CA TYR A 129 -1.36 9.63 13.24
C TYR A 129 -0.41 8.82 12.37
N SER A 130 0.79 9.33 12.09
CA SER A 130 1.78 8.63 11.26
C SER A 130 2.21 7.30 11.88
N ILE A 131 2.43 7.27 13.20
CA ILE A 131 2.78 6.05 13.93
C ILE A 131 1.62 5.04 13.89
N CYS A 132 0.40 5.48 14.20
CA CYS A 132 -0.78 4.61 14.14
C CYS A 132 -1.00 4.05 12.74
N MET A 133 -0.89 4.89 11.72
CA MET A 133 -1.07 4.52 10.32
C MET A 133 -0.04 3.48 9.87
N VAL A 134 1.25 3.68 10.17
CA VAL A 134 2.31 2.72 9.84
C VAL A 134 2.11 1.42 10.60
N PHE A 135 1.78 1.50 11.89
CA PHE A 135 1.53 0.33 12.73
C PHE A 135 0.37 -0.50 12.20
N PHE A 136 -0.80 0.10 11.97
CA PHE A 136 -1.94 -0.61 11.39
C PHE A 136 -1.64 -1.11 9.98
N MET A 137 -0.98 -0.32 9.12
CA MET A 137 -0.60 -0.76 7.78
C MET A 137 0.29 -2.02 7.82
N LEU A 138 1.28 -2.08 8.71
CA LEU A 138 2.12 -3.26 8.94
C LEU A 138 1.30 -4.44 9.49
N LEU A 139 0.47 -4.20 10.49
CA LEU A 139 -0.35 -5.22 11.15
C LEU A 139 -1.31 -5.88 10.15
N PHE A 140 -2.00 -5.07 9.35
CA PHE A 140 -2.94 -5.58 8.36
C PHE A 140 -2.26 -6.22 7.16
N ARG A 141 -1.09 -5.73 6.71
CA ARG A 141 -0.27 -6.42 5.69
C ARG A 141 0.11 -7.82 6.17
N ARG A 142 0.48 -7.96 7.45
CA ARG A 142 0.82 -9.25 8.07
C ARG A 142 -0.40 -10.16 8.21
N LEU A 143 -1.52 -9.65 8.71
CA LEU A 143 -2.78 -10.40 8.91
C LEU A 143 -3.41 -10.90 7.61
N MET A 144 -3.26 -10.15 6.52
CA MET A 144 -3.78 -10.58 5.21
C MET A 144 -2.90 -11.60 4.48
N GLY A 145 -1.77 -12.01 5.05
CA GLY A 145 -0.84 -12.89 4.35
C GLY A 145 -0.18 -12.24 3.13
N ALA A 146 -0.28 -10.90 2.99
CA ALA A 146 0.56 -10.10 2.10
C ALA A 146 1.94 -9.85 2.74
N GLY A 147 2.43 -10.85 3.49
CA GLY A 147 3.84 -10.98 3.78
C GLY A 147 4.56 -11.17 2.45
N LEU A 148 5.69 -10.48 2.32
CA LEU A 148 6.63 -10.58 1.21
C LEU A 148 6.66 -11.98 0.55
#